data_AF-A0A2V8UNU1-F1
#
_entry.id   AF-A0A2V8UNU1-F1
#
_cell.length_a   1.000
_cell.length_b   1.000
_cell.length_c   1.000
_cell.angle_alpha   90.00
_cell.angle_beta   90.00
_cell.angle_gamma   90.00
#
_symmetry.space_group_name_H-M   'P 1'
#
loop_
_entity.id
_entity.type
_entity.pdbx_description
1 polymer ?
#
loop_
_entity_poly.entity_id
_entity_poly.type
_entity_poly.pdbx_seq_one_letter_code
_entity_poly.pdbx_strand_id
1 'polypeptide(L)'
;MKCALVFTAVFASILMAADVSGTWKGTAETQFGTVERTFVFKVDGNTLTGETSSDRFGKSAIEDGKIDGNNLSFTITVSLQGNEA
;
A
#
# COMPACT_ATOMS: atom_id res chain seq x y z
N MET A 1 -29.40 18.20 -45.80
CA MET A 1 -29.87 16.85 -45.42
C MET A 1 -28.74 15.89 -45.78
N LYS A 2 -27.96 15.26 -44.90
CA LYS A 2 -28.15 14.82 -43.53
C LYS A 2 -26.77 14.89 -42.86
N CYS A 3 -26.49 15.99 -42.14
CA CYS A 3 -25.42 16.02 -41.15
C CYS A 3 -25.93 15.26 -39.92
N ALA A 4 -26.05 13.93 -40.03
CA ALA A 4 -26.32 13.10 -38.86
C ALA A 4 -24.98 12.68 -38.26
N LEU A 5 -24.24 13.69 -37.79
CA LEU A 5 -23.25 13.58 -36.72
C LEU A 5 -23.98 13.09 -35.46
N VAL A 6 -24.31 11.80 -35.40
CA VAL A 6 -24.74 11.17 -34.14
C VAL A 6 -23.47 10.71 -33.44
N PHE A 7 -22.81 11.72 -32.88
CA PHE A 7 -22.08 11.75 -31.62
C PHE A 7 -22.07 10.41 -30.86
N THR A 8 -21.26 9.44 -31.31
CA THR A 8 -20.93 8.27 -30.51
C THR A 8 -20.09 8.78 -29.34
N ALA A 9 -20.74 9.06 -28.22
CA ALA A 9 -20.08 9.40 -26.97
C ALA A 9 -19.22 8.20 -26.56
N VAL A 10 -17.96 8.21 -26.97
CA VAL A 10 -16.90 7.37 -26.38
C VAL A 10 -16.71 7.93 -24.98
N PHE A 11 -17.52 7.44 -24.06
CA PHE A 11 -17.29 7.63 -22.64
C PHE A 11 -16.07 6.77 -22.31
N ALA A 12 -14.88 7.35 -22.48
CA ALA A 12 -13.64 6.74 -22.02
C ALA A 12 -13.71 6.70 -20.50
N SER A 13 -14.25 5.62 -19.95
CA SER A 13 -14.17 5.31 -18.54
C SER A 13 -12.69 5.16 -18.22
N ILE A 14 -12.12 6.18 -17.59
CA ILE A 14 -10.80 6.09 -16.98
C ILE A 14 -10.97 5.06 -15.87
N LEU A 15 -10.58 3.82 -16.14
CA LEU A 15 -10.47 2.77 -15.13
C LEU A 15 -9.35 3.21 -14.19
N MET A 16 -9.70 4.03 -13.19
CA MET A 16 -8.84 4.25 -12.05
C MET A 16 -8.81 2.91 -11.30
N ALA A 17 -7.78 2.12 -11.56
CA ALA A 17 -7.52 0.94 -10.76
C ALA A 17 -7.40 1.41 -9.30
N ALA A 18 -8.16 0.79 -8.40
CA ALA A 18 -7.97 1.02 -6.99
C ALA A 18 -6.52 0.64 -6.66
N ASP A 19 -5.75 1.60 -6.13
CA ASP A 19 -4.43 1.33 -5.60
C ASP A 19 -4.53 0.61 -4.24
N VAL A 20 -3.39 0.34 -3.62
CA VAL A 20 -3.31 -0.44 -2.37
C VAL A 20 -3.55 0.40 -1.11
N SER A 21 -3.91 1.69 -1.24
CA SER A 21 -4.19 2.55 -0.10
C SER A 21 -5.26 1.97 0.80
N GLY A 22 -5.11 2.15 2.10
CA GLY A 22 -6.05 1.68 3.10
C GLY A 22 -5.38 1.05 4.32
N THR A 23 -6.20 0.46 5.19
CA THR A 23 -5.74 -0.24 6.38
C THR A 23 -5.78 -1.73 6.14
N TRP A 24 -4.62 -2.37 6.29
CA TRP A 24 -4.42 -3.80 6.08
C TRP A 24 -3.95 -4.46 7.36
N LYS A 25 -4.42 -5.67 7.61
CA LYS A 25 -3.96 -6.49 8.73
C LYS A 25 -3.30 -7.74 8.16
N GLY A 26 -2.02 -7.92 8.48
CA GLY A 26 -1.22 -9.08 8.09
C GLY A 26 -0.88 -9.94 9.30
N THR A 27 -0.85 -11.25 9.08
CA THR A 27 -0.39 -12.24 10.05
C THR A 27 0.81 -12.99 9.49
N ALA A 28 1.80 -13.26 10.33
CA ALA A 28 3.01 -13.98 9.96
C ALA A 28 3.32 -15.04 11.01
N GLU A 29 3.50 -16.28 10.57
CA GLU A 29 3.96 -17.38 11.43
C GLU A 29 5.48 -17.26 11.62
N THR A 30 5.91 -17.21 12.87
CA THR A 30 7.33 -17.20 13.23
C THR A 30 7.65 -18.38 14.14
N GLN A 31 8.93 -18.69 14.32
CA GLN A 31 9.38 -19.69 15.30
C GLN A 31 8.94 -19.39 16.75
N PHE A 32 8.55 -18.14 17.04
CA PHE A 32 8.08 -17.68 18.34
C PHE A 32 6.54 -17.52 18.40
N GLY A 33 5.82 -18.05 17.40
CA GLY A 33 4.37 -17.94 17.26
C GLY A 33 3.92 -16.92 16.21
N THR A 34 2.61 -16.79 16.05
CA THR A 34 1.97 -15.86 15.13
C THR A 34 2.20 -14.41 15.56
N VAL A 35 2.65 -13.58 14.62
CA VAL A 35 2.78 -12.14 14.78
C VAL A 35 1.75 -11.45 13.89
N GLU A 36 0.98 -10.55 14.48
CA GLU A 36 0.08 -9.65 13.73
C GLU A 36 0.73 -8.28 13.53
N ARG A 37 0.54 -7.71 12.33
CA ARG A 37 0.96 -6.35 12.00
C ARG A 37 -0.14 -5.65 11.20
N THR A 38 -0.48 -4.44 11.62
CA THR A 38 -1.36 -3.53 10.88
C THR A 38 -0.52 -2.59 10.04
N PHE A 39 -0.97 -2.33 8.82
CA PHE A 39 -0.37 -1.40 7.86
C PHE A 39 -1.41 -0.35 7.47
N VAL A 40 -1.01 0.91 7.42
CA VAL A 40 -1.82 2.00 6.89
C VAL A 40 -1.11 2.53 5.66
N PHE A 41 -1.48 2.02 4.49
CA PHE A 41 -0.86 2.39 3.21
C PHE A 41 -1.51 3.64 2.64
N LYS A 42 -0.67 4.51 2.09
CA LYS A 42 -1.04 5.66 1.29
C LYS A 42 -0.22 5.65 0.01
N VAL A 43 -0.89 5.77 -1.12
CA VAL A 43 -0.25 5.79 -2.43
C VAL A 43 -0.30 7.20 -3.01
N ASP A 44 0.85 7.66 -3.49
CA ASP A 44 0.97 8.88 -4.29
C ASP A 44 1.74 8.55 -5.58
N GLY A 45 1.00 8.30 -6.65
CA GLY A 45 1.54 7.79 -7.91
C GLY A 45 2.25 6.45 -7.73
N ASN A 46 3.58 6.44 -7.89
CA ASN A 46 4.43 5.26 -7.72
C ASN A 46 5.10 5.17 -6.34
N THR A 47 4.77 6.08 -5.42
CA THR A 47 5.33 6.12 -4.08
C THR A 47 4.35 5.51 -3.09
N LEU A 48 4.83 4.58 -2.27
CA LEU A 48 4.09 4.05 -1.13
C LEU A 48 4.60 4.72 0.15
N THR A 49 3.69 5.26 0.95
CA THR A 49 4.00 5.81 2.26
C THR A 49 3.02 5.25 3.30
N GLY A 50 3.26 5.55 4.57
CA GLY A 50 2.36 5.16 5.63
C GLY A 50 3.05 4.78 6.93
N GLU A 51 2.34 4.02 7.74
CA GLU A 51 2.82 3.52 9.01
C GLU A 51 2.45 2.04 9.19
N THR A 52 3.24 1.37 10.01
CA THR A 52 2.99 0.00 10.45
C THR A 52 2.92 -0.03 11.97
N SER A 53 2.12 -0.93 12.53
CA SER A 53 1.96 -1.11 13.96
C SER A 53 1.83 -2.58 14.31
N SER A 54 2.47 -3.02 15.38
CA SER A 54 2.34 -4.37 15.94
C SER A 54 2.49 -4.33 17.45
N ASP A 55 1.74 -5.16 18.16
CA ASP A 55 1.83 -5.26 19.63
C ASP A 55 3.24 -5.65 20.10
N ARG A 56 3.97 -6.41 19.27
CA ARG A 56 5.32 -6.90 19.59
C ARG A 56 6.44 -5.94 19.20
N PHE A 57 6.22 -5.16 18.14
CA PHE A 57 7.28 -4.40 17.46
C PHE A 57 7.01 -2.89 17.43
N GLY A 58 5.93 -2.43 18.07
CA GLY A 58 5.57 -1.02 18.11
C GLY A 58 5.18 -0.46 16.75
N LYS A 59 5.31 0.86 16.61
CA LYS A 59 5.03 1.59 15.38
C LYS A 59 6.32 1.86 14.60
N SER A 60 6.25 1.75 13.28
CA SER A 60 7.34 2.11 12.37
C SER A 60 6.76 2.84 11.16
N ALA A 61 7.46 3.87 10.67
CA ALA A 61 7.14 4.49 9.40
C ALA A 61 7.51 3.56 8.23
N ILE A 62 6.81 3.71 7.10
CA ILE A 62 7.18 3.08 5.84
C ILE A 62 8.18 4.00 5.14
N GLU A 63 9.36 3.46 4.85
CA GLU A 63 10.48 4.14 4.20
C GLU A 63 10.76 3.51 2.83
N ASP A 64 11.31 4.28 1.89
CA ASP A 64 11.67 3.84 0.53
C ASP A 64 10.56 3.07 -0.21
N GLY A 65 9.31 3.43 0.03
CA GLY A 65 8.16 2.72 -0.52
C GLY A 65 7.96 3.01 -2.00
N LYS A 66 7.92 1.95 -2.82
CA LYS A 66 7.78 2.00 -4.28
C LYS A 66 6.71 1.03 -4.77
N ILE A 67 5.96 1.47 -5.79
CA ILE A 67 5.02 0.67 -6.56
C ILE A 67 5.50 0.61 -8.01
N ASP A 68 5.76 -0.60 -8.50
CA ASP A 68 6.20 -0.91 -9.86
C ASP A 68 5.29 -1.97 -10.48
N GLY A 69 4.24 -1.52 -11.18
CA GLY A 69 3.17 -2.39 -11.67
C GLY A 69 2.47 -3.12 -10.52
N ASN A 70 2.66 -4.43 -10.45
CA ASN A 70 2.11 -5.30 -9.40
C ASN A 70 3.07 -5.55 -8.23
N ASN A 71 4.29 -4.98 -8.27
CA ASN A 71 5.26 -5.12 -7.21
C ASN A 71 5.20 -3.93 -6.25
N LEU A 72 5.23 -4.24 -4.97
CA LEU A 72 5.26 -3.28 -3.88
C LEU A 72 6.43 -3.60 -2.96
N SER A 73 7.29 -2.61 -2.73
CA SER A 73 8.49 -2.75 -1.89
C SER A 73 8.58 -1.57 -0.94
N PHE A 74 9.01 -1.81 0.30
CA PHE A 74 9.26 -0.78 1.30
C PHE A 74 10.16 -1.32 2.41
N THR A 75 10.75 -0.41 3.17
CA THR A 75 11.57 -0.69 4.35
C THR A 75 10.82 -0.26 5.60
N ILE A 76 11.00 -1.01 6.69
CA ILE A 76 10.59 -0.59 8.04
C ILE A 76 11.75 -0.79 8.99
N THR A 77 12.02 0.22 9.82
CA THR A 77 12.96 0.09 10.94
C THR A 77 12.20 -0.35 12.18
N VAL A 78 12.56 -1.51 12.71
CA VAL A 78 11.90 -2.10 13.90
C VAL A 78 12.83 -1.94 15.10
N SER A 79 12.41 -1.17 16.10
CA SER A 79 13.15 -1.06 17.37
C SER A 79 12.68 -2.13 18.35
N LEU A 80 13.52 -3.15 18.54
CA LEU A 80 13.31 -4.18 19.55
C LEU A 80 13.80 -3.65 20.88
N GLN A 81 12.91 -2.97 21.63
CA GLN A 81 13.09 -2.56 23.03
C GLN A 81 14.56 -2.56 23.53
N GLY A 82 15.31 -1.53 23.14
CA GLY A 82 16.59 -1.19 23.77
C GLY A 82 17.84 -1.91 23.27
N ASN A 83 17.80 -2.69 22.18
CA ASN A 83 19.04 -3.10 21.51
C ASN A 83 18.96 -2.83 20.01
N GLU A 84 19.65 -1.77 19.58
CA GLU A 84 19.95 -1.50 18.18
C GLU A 84 20.92 -2.58 17.69
N ALA A 85 20.52 -3.33 16.65
CA ALA A 85 21.39 -4.18 15.87
C ALA A 85 21.09 -3.94 14.39
#